data_AF-A0A851V258-F1
#
_entry.id   AF-A0A851V258-F1
#
_cell.length_a   1.000
_cell.length_b   1.000
_cell.length_c   1.000
_cell.angle_alpha   90.00
_cell.angle_beta   90.00
_cell.angle_gamma   90.00
#
_symmetry.space_group_name_H-M   'P 1'
#
loop_
_entity.id
_entity.type
_entity.pdbx_description
1 polymer ?
#
loop_
_entity_poly.entity_id
_entity_poly.type
_entity_poly.pdbx_seq_one_letter_code
_entity_poly.pdbx_strand_id
1 'polypeptide(L)' 'AIDDGCVVPGAGAVEVALAEALIKYKPSVKGRAQLGVQAFADALLIIPKVLAQNSGFDLQETLVKVQAEHSESGQLVGV' A
#
# COMPACT_ATOMS: atom_id res chain seq x y z
N ALA A 1 -13.89 16.04 6.11
CA ALA A 1 -14.50 16.24 4.77
C ALA A 1 -15.00 17.68 4.59
N ILE A 2 -15.91 18.17 5.44
CA ILE A 2 -16.42 19.54 5.34
C ILE A 2 -15.35 20.57 5.73
N ASP A 3 -14.53 20.27 6.75
CA ASP A 3 -13.49 21.19 7.21
C ASP A 3 -12.20 21.14 6.36
N ASP A 4 -11.77 19.95 5.92
CA ASP A 4 -10.50 19.78 5.17
C ASP A 4 -10.64 19.92 3.64
N GLY A 5 -11.84 19.74 3.08
CA GLY A 5 -12.09 19.82 1.63
C GLY A 5 -11.51 18.68 0.77
N CYS A 6 -10.70 17.78 1.34
CA CYS A 6 -10.10 16.65 0.65
C CYS A 6 -10.62 15.30 1.17
N VAL A 7 -10.71 14.32 0.26
CA VAL A 7 -11.02 12.93 0.58
C VAL A 7 -10.06 12.01 -0.18
N VAL A 8 -9.64 10.94 0.46
CA VAL A 8 -8.80 9.90 -0.14
C VAL A 8 -9.57 8.58 -0.16
N PRO A 9 -9.30 7.71 -1.15
CA PRO A 9 -9.91 6.39 -1.19
C PRO A 9 -9.41 5.53 -0.01
N GLY A 10 -10.34 4.79 0.60
CA GLY A 10 -10.07 3.92 1.75
C GLY A 10 -9.70 2.49 1.34
N ALA A 11 -10.10 1.51 2.17
CA ALA A 11 -9.93 0.08 1.91
C ALA A 11 -8.48 -0.38 1.64
N GLY A 12 -7.48 0.30 2.21
CA GLY A 12 -6.07 -0.04 1.99
C GLY A 12 -5.47 0.57 0.73
N ALA A 13 -6.22 1.36 -0.06
CA ALA A 13 -5.76 1.88 -1.34
C ALA A 13 -4.58 2.85 -1.20
N VAL A 14 -4.62 3.71 -0.19
CA VAL A 14 -3.53 4.64 0.10
C VAL A 14 -2.31 3.89 0.64
N GLU A 15 -2.52 2.87 1.48
CA GLU A 15 -1.45 2.06 2.04
C GLU A 15 -0.68 1.30 0.97
N VAL A 16 -1.37 0.73 -0.02
CA VAL A 16 -0.75 0.07 -1.17
C VAL A 16 0.05 1.07 -2.00
N ALA A 17 -0.54 2.22 -2.33
CA ALA A 17 0.11 3.26 -3.12
C ALA A 17 1.36 3.83 -2.42
N LEU A 18 1.29 4.07 -1.11
CA LEU A 18 2.41 4.54 -0.31
C LEU A 18 3.53 3.49 -0.22
N ALA A 19 3.18 2.22 -0.01
CA ALA A 19 4.16 1.14 0.02
C ALA A 19 4.93 1.06 -1.31
N GLU A 20 4.22 1.15 -2.45
CA GLU A 20 4.86 1.13 -3.76
C GLU A 20 5.74 2.37 -4.00
N ALA A 21 5.27 3.56 -3.60
CA ALA A 21 6.05 4.79 -3.67
C ALA A 21 7.33 4.71 -2.83
N LEU A 22 7.27 4.15 -1.62
CA LEU A 22 8.42 3.96 -0.75
C LEU A 22 9.40 2.94 -1.32
N ILE A 23 8.92 1.85 -1.94
CA ILE A 23 9.78 0.89 -2.65
C ILE A 23 10.51 1.56 -3.82
N LYS A 24 9.83 2.43 -4.58
CA LYS A 24 10.44 3.23 -5.65
C LYS A 24 11.42 4.29 -5.12
N TYR A 25 11.16 4.84 -3.93
CA TYR A 25 12.03 5.81 -3.26
C TYR A 25 13.28 5.16 -2.64
N LYS A 26 13.17 3.91 -2.18
CA LYS A 26 14.21 3.14 -1.50
C LYS A 26 15.60 3.23 -2.15
N PRO A 27 15.79 3.13 -3.49
CA PRO A 27 17.11 3.22 -4.12
C PRO A 27 17.80 4.59 -3.96
N SER A 28 17.04 5.66 -3.70
CA SER A 28 17.59 6.99 -3.45
C SER A 28 18.21 7.14 -2.05
N VAL A 29 17.85 6.25 -1.12
CA VAL A 29 18.31 6.26 0.27
C VAL A 29 19.57 5.40 0.41
N LYS A 30 20.62 5.96 1.01
CA LYS A 30 21.92 5.29 1.17
C LYS A 30 22.05 4.60 2.53
N GLY A 31 22.76 3.48 2.54
CA GLY A 31 23.16 2.78 3.76
C GLY A 31 22.00 2.10 4.48
N ARG A 32 22.14 1.91 5.79
CA ARG A 32 21.20 1.13 6.62
C ARG A 32 19.77 1.68 6.64
N ALA A 33 19.61 2.97 6.38
CA ALA A 33 18.29 3.61 6.30
C ALA A 33 17.41 2.99 5.18
N GLN A 34 18.03 2.43 4.13
CA GLN A 34 17.31 1.74 3.06
C GLN A 34 16.49 0.55 3.57
N LEU A 35 17.00 -0.18 4.56
CA LEU A 35 16.29 -1.29 5.20
C LEU A 35 15.11 -0.79 6.03
N GLY A 36 15.24 0.40 6.64
CA GLY A 36 14.15 1.05 7.35
C GLY A 36 13.01 1.45 6.42
N VAL A 37 13.32 2.01 5.25
CA VAL A 37 12.31 2.33 4.22
C VAL A 37 11.57 1.08 3.76
N GLN A 38 12.30 -0.02 3.52
CA GLN A 38 11.69 -1.30 3.16
C GLN A 38 10.75 -1.80 4.26
N ALA A 39 11.24 -1.87 5.50
CA ALA A 39 10.45 -2.35 6.63
C ALA A 39 9.19 -1.50 6.86
N PHE A 40 9.29 -0.19 6.68
CA PHE A 40 8.15 0.72 6.79
C PHE A 40 7.14 0.51 5.66
N ALA A 41 7.60 0.35 4.40
CA ALA A 41 6.73 0.03 3.27
C ALA A 41 5.98 -1.29 3.50
N ASP A 42 6.67 -2.32 3.98
CA ASP A 42 6.08 -3.64 4.25
C ASP A 42 5.07 -3.60 5.41
N ALA A 43 5.31 -2.73 6.41
CA ALA A 43 4.41 -2.53 7.53
C ALA A 43 3.08 -1.88 7.11
N LEU A 44 3.08 -0.95 6.15
CA LEU A 44 1.86 -0.31 5.64
C LEU A 44 0.88 -1.33 5.04
N LEU A 45 1.40 -2.39 4.42
CA LEU A 45 0.59 -3.45 3.82
C LEU A 45 -0.17 -4.29 4.85
N ILE A 46 -0.01 -4.07 6.17
CA ILE A 46 -0.80 -4.79 7.18
C ILE A 46 -2.30 -4.49 7.09
N ILE A 47 -2.67 -3.26 6.73
CA ILE A 47 -4.07 -2.85 6.63
C ILE A 47 -4.81 -3.63 5.54
N PRO A 48 -4.36 -3.63 4.27
CA PRO A 48 -5.01 -4.44 3.23
C PRO A 48 -4.93 -5.95 3.52
N LYS A 49 -3.85 -6.43 4.15
CA LYS A 49 -3.76 -7.85 4.59
C LYS A 49 -4.90 -8.21 5.54
N VAL A 50 -5.05 -7.45 6.61
CA VAL A 50 -6.06 -7.74 7.64
C VAL A 50 -7.47 -7.59 7.07
N LEU A 51 -7.71 -6.63 6.17
CA LEU A 51 -8.99 -6.49 5.47
C LEU A 51 -9.33 -7.72 4.62
N ALA A 52 -8.36 -8.21 3.83
CA ALA A 52 -8.53 -9.41 3.01
C ALA A 52 -8.80 -10.65 3.87
N GLN A 53 -8.02 -10.83 4.94
CA GLN A 53 -8.17 -11.94 5.86
C GLN A 53 -9.53 -11.92 6.59
N ASN A 54 -9.95 -10.76 7.08
CA ASN A 54 -11.24 -10.61 7.75
C ASN A 54 -12.42 -10.85 6.80
N SER A 55 -12.21 -10.65 5.50
CA SER A 55 -13.19 -10.92 4.45
C SER A 55 -13.15 -12.38 3.95
N GLY A 56 -12.25 -13.21 4.49
CA GLY A 56 -12.12 -14.62 4.13
C GLY A 56 -11.35 -14.90 2.84
N PHE A 57 -10.67 -13.90 2.27
CA PHE A 57 -9.85 -14.07 1.07
C PHE A 57 -8.42 -14.51 1.41
N ASP A 58 -7.72 -15.06 0.41
CA ASP A 58 -6.28 -15.35 0.55
C ASP A 58 -5.48 -14.04 0.57
N LEU A 59 -4.71 -13.88 1.65
CA LEU A 59 -3.89 -12.71 1.92
C LEU A 59 -2.92 -12.37 0.79
N GLN A 60 -2.25 -13.38 0.22
CA GLN A 60 -1.20 -13.15 -0.77
C GLN A 60 -1.81 -12.89 -2.14
N GLU A 61 -2.82 -13.66 -2.51
CA GLU A 61 -3.51 -13.51 -3.80
C GLU A 61 -4.16 -12.13 -3.92
N THR A 62 -4.89 -11.69 -2.88
CA THR A 62 -5.55 -10.38 -2.88
C THR A 62 -4.54 -9.25 -2.94
N LEU A 63 -3.45 -9.32 -2.18
CA LEU A 63 -2.40 -8.30 -2.23
C LEU A 63 -1.76 -8.18 -3.61
N VAL A 64 -1.41 -9.31 -4.23
CA VAL A 64 -0.76 -9.32 -5.55
C VAL A 64 -1.71 -8.71 -6.60
N LYS A 65 -3.00 -9.03 -6.53
CA LYS A 65 -4.03 -8.44 -7.41
C LYS A 65 -4.12 -6.94 -7.25
N VAL A 66 -4.30 -6.45 -6.01
CA VAL A 66 -4.45 -5.02 -5.74
C VAL A 66 -3.19 -4.23 -6.10
N GLN A 67 -2.00 -4.78 -5.83
CA GLN A 67 -0.74 -4.15 -6.24
C GLN A 67 -0.57 -4.09 -7.75
N ALA A 68 -0.84 -5.19 -8.46
CA ALA A 68 -0.76 -5.22 -9.92
C ALA A 68 -1.75 -4.24 -10.55
N GLU A 69 -3.00 -4.24 -10.08
CA GLU A 69 -4.04 -3.33 -10.59
C GLU A 69 -3.71 -1.87 -10.30
N HIS A 70 -3.19 -1.55 -9.10
CA HIS A 70 -2.72 -0.20 -8.78
C HIS A 70 -1.57 0.23 -9.72
N SER A 71 -0.58 -0.64 -9.93
CA SER A 71 0.57 -0.36 -10.80
C SER A 71 0.16 -0.19 -12.28
N GLU A 72 -0.81 -0.96 -12.76
CA GLU A 72 -1.26 -0.94 -14.17
C GLU A 72 -2.24 0.21 -14.46
N SER A 73 -3.23 0.42 -13.59
CA SER A 73 -4.27 1.43 -13.79
C SER A 73 -3.82 2.84 -13.40
N GLY A 74 -2.83 2.95 -12.50
CA GLY A 74 -2.46 4.21 -11.85
C GLY A 74 -3.56 4.79 -10.95
N GLN A 75 -4.68 4.08 -10.78
CA GLN A 75 -5.77 4.45 -9.88
C GLN A 75 -5.50 3.90 -8.49
N LEU A 76 -6.03 4.56 -7.46
CA LEU A 76 -5.90 4.09 -6.09
C LEU A 76 -6.87 2.91 -5.86
N VAL A 77 -6.32 1.69 -5.85
CA VAL A 77 -7.07 0.43 -5.73
C VAL A 77 -6.92 -0.14 -4.31
N GLY A 78 -8.04 -0.52 -3.69
CA GLY A 78 -8.10 -1.14 -2.37
C GLY A 78 -8.65 -2.58 -2.41
N VAL A 79 -8.78 -3.19 -1.23
CA VAL A 79 -9.31 -4.55 -1.02
C VAL A 79 -10.83 -4.58 -1.06
#